data_AF-A0A4R3PQ38-F1
#
_entry.id   AF-A0A4R3PQ38-F1
#
_cell.length_a   1.000
_cell.length_b   1.000
_cell.length_c   1.000
_cell.angle_alpha   90.00
_cell.angle_beta   90.00
_cell.angle_gamma   90.00
#
_symmetry.space_group_name_H-M   'P 1'
#
loop_
_entity.id
_entity.type
_entity.pdbx_description
1 polymer ?
#
loop_
_entity_poly.entity_id
_entity_poly.type
_entity_poly.pdbx_seq_one_letter_code
_entity_poly.pdbx_strand_id
1 'polypeptide(L)'
;MVSVAPIREAMLRLHERGLLRWERNRGFFVEKINSSTALFHLDQLGSHYIYAIGRLKDNGNTIELDIESCNRDNVENYKRWQDSLVAAIFSDSERDVVSGAWYKIWIYRNHYLGDAEIIKYKYNSH
;
A
#
# COMPACT_ATOMS: atom_id res chain seq x y z
N MET A 1 12.40 22.13 -10.38
CA MET A 1 12.49 22.40 -8.93
C MET A 1 11.12 22.19 -8.31
N VAL A 2 10.95 21.14 -7.50
CA VAL A 2 9.71 20.93 -6.72
C VAL A 2 9.82 21.81 -5.46
N SER A 3 8.79 22.59 -5.14
CA SER A 3 8.75 23.38 -3.90
C SER A 3 8.94 22.50 -2.66
N VAL A 4 9.57 23.02 -1.61
CA VAL A 4 9.81 22.28 -0.35
C VAL A 4 8.50 21.99 0.41
N ALA A 5 7.47 22.82 0.21
CA ALA A 5 6.17 22.67 0.87
C ALA A 5 5.43 21.35 0.51
N PRO A 6 5.21 20.99 -0.77
CA PRO A 6 4.57 19.72 -1.13
C PRO A 6 5.38 18.50 -0.71
N ILE A 7 6.72 18.60 -0.66
CA ILE A 7 7.56 17.52 -0.14
C ILE A 7 7.31 17.32 1.35
N ARG A 8 7.26 18.41 2.15
CA ARG A 8 6.96 18.31 3.58
C ARG A 8 5.58 17.69 3.84
N GLU A 9 4.56 18.11 3.09
CA GLU A 9 3.22 17.52 3.21
C GLU A 9 3.21 16.04 2.86
N ALA A 10 3.89 15.64 1.77
CA ALA A 10 4.00 14.24 1.40
C ALA A 10 4.67 13.41 2.52
N MET A 11 5.74 13.93 3.13
CA MET A 11 6.44 13.26 4.23
C MET A 11 5.56 13.12 5.48
N LEU A 12 4.77 14.14 5.82
CA LEU A 12 3.80 14.07 6.92
C LEU A 12 2.72 13.02 6.65
N ARG A 13 2.13 13.02 5.45
CA ARG A 13 1.13 12.01 5.05
C ARG A 13 1.69 10.58 5.09
N LEU A 14 2.96 10.40 4.71
CA LEU A 14 3.63 9.09 4.80
C LEU A 14 3.91 8.67 6.25
N HIS A 15 4.20 9.62 7.14
CA HIS A 15 4.33 9.36 8.57
C HIS A 15 2.99 8.99 9.22
N GLU A 16 1.91 9.72 8.92
CA GLU A 16 0.55 9.41 9.39
C GLU A 16 0.10 8.00 8.95
N ARG A 17 0.54 7.56 7.76
CA ARG A 17 0.30 6.19 7.28
C ARG A 17 1.18 5.13 7.93
N GLY A 18 2.10 5.51 8.82
CA GLY A 18 3.04 4.60 9.49
C GLY A 18 4.12 4.03 8.56
N LEU A 19 4.36 4.67 7.41
CA LEU A 19 5.42 4.28 6.47
C LEU A 19 6.75 4.97 6.78
N LEU A 20 6.67 6.12 7.47
CA LEU A 20 7.83 6.85 7.98
C LEU A 20 7.74 6.99 9.50
N ARG A 21 8.90 6.94 10.16
CA ARG A 21 9.10 7.39 11.53
C ARG A 21 9.74 8.76 11.53
N TRP A 22 9.16 9.68 12.29
CA TRP A 22 9.78 10.96 12.55
C TRP A 22 10.70 10.86 13.77
N GLU A 23 11.97 11.26 13.59
CA GLU A 23 12.93 11.42 14.68
C GLU A 23 13.24 12.91 14.88
N ARG A 24 13.07 13.37 16.12
CA ARG A 24 13.39 14.76 16.50
C ARG A 24 14.84 15.07 16.12
N ASN A 25 15.04 16.20 15.45
CA ASN A 25 16.34 16.70 14.97
C ASN A 25 17.05 15.84 13.91
N ARG A 26 16.41 14.78 13.41
CA ARG A 26 17.01 13.86 12.42
C ARG A 26 16.16 13.68 11.16
N GLY A 27 14.88 14.06 11.19
CA GLY A 27 13.98 14.00 10.04
C GLY A 27 13.18 12.70 9.98
N PHE A 28 12.76 12.30 8.78
CA PHE A 28 11.93 11.11 8.58
C PHE A 28 12.77 9.93 8.10
N PHE A 29 12.50 8.75 8.65
CA PHE A 29 13.12 7.48 8.29
C PHE A 29 12.05 6.52 7.80
N VAL A 30 12.40 5.63 6.87
CA VAL A 30 11.49 4.55 6.46
C VAL A 30 11.34 3.58 7.62
N GLU A 31 10.10 3.28 8.00
CA GLU A 31 9.82 2.39 9.13
C GLU A 31 10.24 0.95 8.78
N LYS A 32 10.95 0.30 9.71
CA LYS A 32 11.30 -1.12 9.58
C LYS A 32 10.16 -1.96 10.11
N ILE A 33 9.46 -2.63 9.23
CA ILE A 33 8.37 -3.54 9.59
C ILE A 33 8.99 -4.91 9.91
N ASN A 34 8.77 -5.41 11.13
CA ASN A 34 9.16 -6.77 11.51
C ASN A 34 8.10 -7.79 11.07
N SER A 35 8.43 -9.09 11.14
CA SER A 35 7.52 -10.15 10.68
C SER A 35 6.18 -10.18 11.42
N SER A 36 6.16 -9.89 12.73
CA SER A 36 4.91 -9.90 13.50
C SER A 36 3.98 -8.75 13.10
N THR A 37 4.52 -7.55 12.88
CA THR A 37 3.76 -6.40 12.38
C THR A 37 3.27 -6.64 10.95
N ALA A 38 4.05 -7.30 10.09
CA ALA A 38 3.60 -7.67 8.76
C ALA A 38 2.44 -8.67 8.78
N LEU A 39 2.53 -9.71 9.61
CA LEU A 39 1.45 -10.68 9.81
C LEU A 39 0.18 -10.01 10.36
N PHE A 40 0.33 -9.10 11.32
CA PHE A 40 -0.79 -8.33 11.84
C PHE A 40 -1.50 -7.52 10.74
N HIS A 41 -0.75 -6.83 9.88
CA HIS A 41 -1.35 -6.07 8.77
C HIS A 41 -1.95 -6.97 7.69
N LEU A 42 -1.38 -8.16 7.44
CA LEU A 42 -1.98 -9.17 6.56
C LEU A 42 -3.32 -9.68 7.10
N ASP A 43 -3.38 -9.96 8.40
CA ASP A 43 -4.60 -10.42 9.07
C ASP A 43 -5.70 -9.35 9.07
N GLN A 44 -5.34 -8.09 9.37
CA GLN A 44 -6.25 -6.96 9.25
C GLN A 44 -6.77 -6.79 7.81
N LEU A 45 -5.87 -6.88 6.82
CA LEU A 45 -6.24 -6.79 5.42
C LEU A 45 -7.23 -7.90 5.04
N GLY A 46 -6.94 -9.15 5.42
CA GLY A 46 -7.83 -10.29 5.21
C GLY A 46 -9.22 -10.05 5.81
N SER A 47 -9.28 -9.55 7.05
CA SER A 47 -10.53 -9.22 7.74
C SER A 47 -11.34 -8.15 6.99
N HIS A 48 -10.70 -7.11 6.47
CA HIS A 48 -11.37 -6.07 5.68
C HIS A 48 -11.96 -6.62 4.38
N TYR A 49 -11.23 -7.48 3.66
CA TYR A 49 -11.73 -8.12 2.45
C TYR A 49 -12.90 -9.06 2.73
N ILE A 50 -12.81 -9.89 3.78
CA ILE A 50 -13.90 -10.80 4.17
C ILE A 50 -15.17 -10.01 4.46
N TYR A 51 -15.06 -8.93 5.24
CA TYR A 51 -16.18 -8.06 5.55
C TYR A 51 -16.79 -7.41 4.31
N ALA A 52 -15.96 -6.81 3.44
CA ALA A 52 -16.44 -6.11 2.26
C ALA A 52 -17.09 -7.06 1.23
N ILE A 53 -16.52 -8.25 1.04
CA ILE A 53 -17.09 -9.30 0.18
C ILE A 53 -18.43 -9.78 0.74
N GLY A 54 -18.53 -9.98 2.06
CA GLY A 54 -19.79 -10.31 2.72
C GLY A 54 -20.88 -9.27 2.45
N ARG A 55 -20.56 -7.98 2.62
CA ARG A 55 -21.47 -6.87 2.31
C ARG A 55 -21.90 -6.84 0.84
N LEU A 56 -20.99 -7.09 -0.09
CA LEU A 56 -21.31 -7.12 -1.52
C LEU A 56 -22.26 -8.27 -1.86
N LYS A 57 -22.00 -9.45 -1.28
CA LYS A 57 -22.85 -10.62 -1.40
C LYS A 57 -24.27 -10.34 -0.87
N ASP A 58 -24.37 -9.72 0.31
CA ASP A 58 -25.66 -9.39 0.93
C ASP A 58 -26.46 -8.37 0.11
N ASN A 59 -25.76 -7.46 -0.58
CA ASN A 59 -26.37 -6.47 -1.47
C ASN A 59 -26.71 -7.02 -2.87
N GLY A 60 -26.37 -8.28 -3.19
CA GLY A 60 -26.55 -8.87 -4.51
C GLY A 60 -25.65 -8.26 -5.59
N ASN A 61 -24.57 -7.57 -5.18
CA ASN A 61 -23.62 -6.96 -6.11
C ASN A 61 -22.61 -8.01 -6.57
N THR A 62 -22.50 -8.19 -7.88
CA THR A 62 -21.45 -9.00 -8.49
C THR A 62 -20.34 -8.09 -8.99
N ILE A 63 -19.10 -8.38 -8.63
CA ILE A 63 -17.94 -7.69 -9.18
C ILE A 63 -17.35 -8.58 -10.27
N GLU A 64 -17.34 -8.07 -11.50
CA GLU A 64 -16.57 -8.66 -12.60
C GLU A 64 -15.16 -8.08 -12.55
N LEU A 65 -14.18 -8.96 -12.30
CA LEU A 65 -12.76 -8.62 -12.35
C LEU A 65 -12.15 -9.44 -13.47
N ASP A 66 -11.51 -8.76 -14.42
CA ASP A 66 -10.66 -9.42 -15.38
C ASP A 66 -9.35 -9.83 -14.69
N ILE A 67 -9.23 -11.12 -14.38
CA ILE A 67 -8.06 -11.71 -13.73
C ILE A 67 -7.01 -12.13 -14.77
N GLU A 68 -7.41 -12.34 -16.04
CA GLU A 68 -6.55 -12.89 -17.09
C GLU A 68 -5.55 -11.87 -17.65
N SER A 69 -5.85 -10.57 -17.55
CA SER A 69 -4.93 -9.49 -17.93
C SER A 69 -3.86 -9.15 -16.88
N CYS A 70 -3.88 -9.78 -15.70
CA CYS A 70 -2.91 -9.52 -14.64
C CYS A 70 -1.60 -10.27 -14.93
N ASN A 71 -0.71 -9.65 -15.71
CA ASN A 71 0.69 -10.09 -15.79
C ASN A 71 1.37 -9.78 -14.45
N ARG A 72 1.42 -10.79 -13.57
CA ARG A 72 1.96 -10.71 -12.20
C ARG A 72 3.46 -10.47 -12.15
N ASP A 73 4.17 -10.63 -13.27
CA ASP A 73 5.62 -10.43 -13.36
C ASP A 73 5.99 -8.94 -13.52
N ASN A 74 5.00 -8.08 -13.83
CA ASN A 74 5.19 -6.64 -13.87
C ASN A 74 4.54 -5.97 -12.65
N VAL A 75 5.37 -5.38 -11.79
CA VAL A 75 4.95 -4.65 -10.57
C VAL A 75 3.92 -3.56 -10.86
N GLU A 76 4.06 -2.84 -11.97
CA GLU A 76 3.17 -1.73 -12.31
C GLU A 76 1.78 -2.25 -12.74
N ASN A 77 1.75 -3.37 -13.47
CA ASN A 77 0.49 -4.03 -13.83
C ASN A 77 -0.19 -4.64 -12.61
N TYR A 78 0.58 -5.27 -11.71
CA TYR A 78 0.05 -5.78 -10.44
C TYR A 78 -0.58 -4.67 -9.59
N LYS A 79 0.08 -3.51 -9.47
CA LYS A 79 -0.45 -2.35 -8.76
C LYS A 79 -1.75 -1.84 -9.38
N ARG A 80 -1.79 -1.65 -10.71
CA ARG A 80 -3.00 -1.20 -11.40
C ARG A 80 -4.16 -2.17 -11.20
N TRP A 81 -3.89 -3.47 -11.28
CA TRP A 81 -4.90 -4.49 -11.01
C TRP A 81 -5.39 -4.45 -9.55
N GLN A 82 -4.47 -4.31 -8.59
CA GLN A 82 -4.80 -4.20 -7.17
C GLN A 82 -5.60 -2.92 -6.86
N ASP A 83 -5.28 -1.79 -7.50
CA ASP A 83 -6.04 -0.54 -7.38
C ASP A 83 -7.46 -0.69 -7.93
N SER A 84 -7.63 -1.32 -9.10
CA SER A 84 -8.94 -1.63 -9.68
C SER A 84 -9.77 -2.55 -8.78
N LEU A 85 -9.14 -3.59 -8.21
CA LEU A 85 -9.77 -4.50 -7.25
C LEU A 85 -10.26 -3.76 -6.00
N VAL A 86 -9.39 -2.93 -5.41
CA VAL A 86 -9.73 -2.14 -4.22
C VAL A 86 -10.85 -1.15 -4.53
N ALA A 87 -10.81 -0.52 -5.71
CA ALA A 87 -11.86 0.41 -6.14
C ALA A 87 -13.23 -0.27 -6.29
N ALA A 88 -13.26 -1.51 -6.77
CA ALA A 88 -14.48 -2.26 -6.95
C ALA A 88 -15.10 -2.76 -5.62
N ILE A 89 -14.26 -3.09 -4.63
CA ILE A 89 -14.71 -3.73 -3.38
C ILE A 89 -15.04 -2.71 -2.28
N PHE A 90 -14.26 -1.64 -2.21
CA PHE A 90 -14.27 -0.72 -1.06
C PHE A 90 -14.81 0.66 -1.44
N SER A 91 -15.53 1.27 -0.50
CA SER A 91 -15.95 2.68 -0.61
C SER A 91 -14.74 3.60 -0.54
N ASP A 92 -14.88 4.85 -1.02
CA ASP A 92 -13.78 5.83 -1.02
C ASP A 92 -13.15 6.01 0.38
N SER A 93 -13.95 5.99 1.45
CA SER A 93 -13.46 6.10 2.84
C SER A 93 -12.67 4.87 3.31
N GLU A 94 -12.98 3.68 2.77
CA GLU A 94 -12.31 2.43 3.14
C GLU A 94 -10.99 2.23 2.37
N ARG A 95 -10.92 2.78 1.14
CA ARG A 95 -9.76 2.62 0.26
C ARG A 95 -8.47 3.15 0.89
N ASP A 96 -8.51 4.28 1.60
CA ASP A 96 -7.31 4.83 2.25
C ASP A 96 -6.73 3.89 3.30
N VAL A 97 -7.59 3.21 4.06
CA VAL A 97 -7.18 2.24 5.09
C VAL A 97 -6.57 0.99 4.44
N VAL A 98 -7.28 0.44 3.45
CA VAL A 98 -6.88 -0.78 2.74
C VAL A 98 -5.57 -0.57 1.95
N SER A 99 -5.46 0.54 1.22
CA SER A 99 -4.25 0.91 0.51
C SER A 99 -3.08 1.14 1.46
N GLY A 100 -3.32 1.75 2.62
CA GLY A 100 -2.31 1.89 3.68
C GLY A 100 -1.74 0.54 4.14
N ALA A 101 -2.61 -0.45 4.38
CA ALA A 101 -2.19 -1.81 4.75
C ALA A 101 -1.40 -2.50 3.62
N TRP A 102 -1.87 -2.38 2.37
CA TRP A 102 -1.16 -2.89 1.20
C TRP A 102 0.24 -2.28 1.05
N TYR A 103 0.41 -0.97 1.24
CA TYR A 103 1.73 -0.34 1.16
C TYR A 103 2.69 -0.88 2.21
N LYS A 104 2.22 -1.14 3.44
CA LYS A 104 3.05 -1.74 4.50
C LYS A 104 3.48 -3.16 4.14
N ILE A 105 2.56 -3.97 3.64
CA ILE A 105 2.84 -5.33 3.16
C ILE A 105 3.79 -5.32 1.97
N TRP A 106 3.63 -4.39 1.04
CA TRP A 106 4.48 -4.26 -0.15
C TRP A 106 5.92 -3.88 0.22
N ILE A 107 6.10 -2.92 1.13
CA ILE A 107 7.42 -2.56 1.67
C ILE A 107 8.07 -3.79 2.33
N TYR A 108 7.31 -4.53 3.13
CA TYR A 108 7.82 -5.74 3.78
C TYR A 108 8.19 -6.83 2.76
N ARG A 109 7.31 -7.16 1.81
CA ARG A 109 7.56 -8.14 0.74
C ARG A 109 8.87 -7.82 0.00
N ASN A 110 9.06 -6.58 -0.43
CA ASN A 110 10.24 -6.23 -1.22
C ASN A 110 11.52 -6.14 -0.37
N HIS A 111 11.40 -5.78 0.91
CA HIS A 111 12.52 -5.87 1.84
C HIS A 111 13.03 -7.32 1.99
N TYR A 112 12.12 -8.29 2.09
CA TYR A 112 12.46 -9.70 2.26
C TYR A 112 12.84 -10.43 0.98
N LEU A 113 12.26 -10.06 -0.17
CA LEU A 113 12.61 -10.64 -1.46
C LEU A 113 13.94 -10.14 -2.02
N GLY A 114 14.64 -9.23 -1.31
CA GLY A 114 15.94 -8.71 -1.75
C GLY A 114 15.85 -7.91 -3.05
N ASP A 115 14.66 -7.39 -3.38
CA ASP A 115 14.42 -6.64 -4.61
C ASP A 115 14.97 -5.21 -4.44
N ALA A 116 16.29 -5.12 -4.47
CA ALA A 116 17.09 -3.92 -4.24
C ALA A 116 16.87 -2.84 -5.32
N GLU A 117 16.20 -3.18 -6.43
CA GLU A 117 15.95 -2.24 -7.53
C GLU A 117 14.90 -1.18 -7.18
N ILE A 118 13.96 -1.44 -6.26
CA ILE A 118 12.98 -0.42 -5.82
C ILE A 118 13.60 0.57 -4.83
N ILE A 119 14.63 0.17 -4.06
CA ILE A 119 15.38 1.10 -3.20
C ILE A 119 16.11 2.14 -4.07
N LYS A 120 16.55 1.77 -5.28
CA LYS A 120 17.21 2.71 -6.22
C LYS A 120 16.28 3.80 -6.75
N TYR A 121 14.96 3.60 -6.80
CA TYR A 121 14.02 4.64 -7.23
C TYR A 121 13.89 5.80 -6.23
N LYS A 122 14.45 5.69 -5.01
CA LYS A 122 14.43 6.76 -4.01
C LYS A 122 15.60 7.74 -4.05
N TYR A 123 16.56 7.61 -4.96
CA TYR A 123 17.62 8.61 -5.13
C TYR A 123 18.13 8.64 -6.58
N ASN A 124 17.40 9.37 -7.43
CA ASN A 124 18.01 10.03 -8.59
C ASN A 124 17.50 11.47 -8.59
N SER A 125 18.13 12.29 -7.75
CA SER A 125 18.22 13.73 -7.99
C SER A 125 19.49 13.92 -8.81
N HIS A 126 19.36 14.36 -10.06
CA HIS A 126 20.45 15.06 -10.72
C HIS A 126 20.78 16.34 -9.95
#